data_AF-A0AA88Y169-F1
#
_entry.id   AF-A0AA88Y169-F1
#
_cell.length_a   1.000
_cell.length_b   1.000
_cell.length_c   1.000
_cell.angle_alpha   90.00
_cell.angle_beta   90.00
_cell.angle_gamma   90.00
#
_symmetry.space_group_name_H-M   'P 1'
#
loop_
_entity.id
_entity.type
_entity.pdbx_description
1 polymer ?
#
loop_
_entity_poly.entity_id
_entity_poly.type
_entity_poly.pdbx_seq_one_letter_code
_entity_poly.pdbx_strand_id
1 'polypeptide(L)'
;MLPSCSQLKEMWYYLVVLFILLMSVGVYYHAIMYPSHLQIFGPGEFDTWSFWKIIYYPYFQIFGDLSLDYLEGTLASCSSIKTEWENDSNIERCPIEDWTVTAIAMVFLLIANLLVVNLIIAKFSSSFEEIRLKSLKQWRYERYSLVTEYSNRIPAPFNIFRLLWPCVNKCRKRKVLITDREGNRLILLTSFIL
;
A
#
# COMPACT_ATOMS: atom_id res chain seq x y z
N MET A 1 -5.70 -15.11 9.56
CA MET A 1 -6.40 -13.96 8.95
C MET A 1 -5.62 -12.69 9.26
N LEU A 2 -4.99 -12.16 8.19
CA LEU A 2 -4.37 -10.85 7.95
C LEU A 2 -3.95 -9.97 9.16
N PRO A 3 -2.67 -10.03 9.58
CA PRO A 3 -2.08 -9.02 10.48
C PRO A 3 -1.88 -7.64 9.83
N SER A 4 -2.24 -7.46 8.55
CA SER A 4 -1.94 -6.27 7.75
C SER A 4 -2.72 -5.02 8.19
N CYS A 5 -3.94 -5.15 8.71
CA CYS A 5 -4.80 -3.99 9.00
C CYS A 5 -4.38 -3.22 10.27
N SER A 6 -3.86 -3.92 11.29
CA SER A 6 -3.39 -3.28 12.54
C SER A 6 -2.17 -2.39 12.31
N GLN A 7 -1.29 -2.80 11.39
CA GLN A 7 -0.05 -2.10 11.09
C GLN A 7 -0.32 -0.80 10.34
N LEU A 8 -1.27 -0.83 9.41
CA LEU A 8 -1.75 0.36 8.70
C LEU A 8 -2.34 1.40 9.66
N LYS A 9 -3.01 0.96 10.74
CA LYS A 9 -3.55 1.88 11.77
C LYS A 9 -2.43 2.58 12.55
N GLU A 10 -1.35 1.88 12.88
CA GLU A 10 -0.20 2.50 13.55
C GLU A 10 0.60 3.41 12.61
N MET A 11 0.72 3.05 11.34
CA MET A 11 1.37 3.88 10.33
C MET A 11 0.58 5.17 10.04
N TRP A 12 -0.75 5.09 10.07
CA TRP A 12 -1.63 6.26 9.88
C TRP A 12 -1.35 7.38 10.88
N TYR A 13 -1.05 7.05 12.14
CA TYR A 13 -0.70 8.06 13.15
C TYR A 13 0.52 8.89 12.74
N TYR A 14 1.59 8.24 12.28
CA TYR A 14 2.80 8.94 11.82
C TYR A 14 2.54 9.77 10.56
N LEU A 15 1.69 9.29 9.64
CA LEU A 15 1.26 10.06 8.46
C LEU A 15 0.48 11.33 8.85
N VAL A 16 -0.41 11.24 9.84
CA VAL A 16 -1.16 12.40 10.35
C VAL A 16 -0.23 13.41 11.01
N VAL A 17 0.74 12.96 11.82
CA VAL A 17 1.73 13.85 12.44
C VAL A 17 2.58 14.56 11.36
N LEU A 18 3.02 13.83 10.33
CA LEU A 18 3.76 14.39 9.20
C LEU A 18 2.92 15.44 8.45
N PHE A 19 1.64 15.15 8.22
CA PHE A 19 0.71 16.07 7.56
C PHE A 19 0.53 17.37 8.36
N ILE A 20 0.41 17.29 9.69
CA ILE A 20 0.30 18.47 10.55
C ILE A 20 1.58 19.31 10.48
N LEU A 21 2.76 18.69 10.52
CA LEU A 21 4.04 19.39 10.39
C LEU A 21 4.18 20.07 9.02
N LEU A 22 3.82 19.37 7.94
CA LEU A 22 3.80 19.90 6.58
C LEU A 22 2.91 21.15 6.47
N MET A 23 1.68 21.08 6.98
CA MET A 23 0.75 22.20 6.97
C MET A 23 1.29 23.37 7.79
N SER A 24 1.90 23.11 8.95
CA SER A 24 2.47 24.15 9.81
C SER A 24 3.59 24.92 9.10
N VAL A 25 4.52 24.24 8.46
CA VAL A 25 5.65 24.88 7.77
C VAL A 25 5.21 25.54 6.47
N GLY A 26 4.30 24.91 5.71
CA GLY A 26 3.74 25.50 4.50
C GLY A 26 3.03 26.82 4.77
N VAL A 27 2.18 26.88 5.81
CA VAL A 27 1.52 28.13 6.20
C VAL A 27 2.54 29.17 6.66
N TYR A 28 3.59 28.76 7.38
CA TYR A 28 4.66 29.66 7.78
C TYR A 28 5.39 30.29 6.58
N TYR A 29 5.79 29.49 5.58
CA TYR A 29 6.44 30.01 4.37
C TYR A 29 5.56 31.01 3.64
N HIS A 30 4.29 30.67 3.42
CA HIS A 30 3.34 31.57 2.74
C HIS A 30 3.13 32.87 3.51
N ALA A 31 3.03 32.80 4.85
CA ALA A 31 2.80 33.98 5.68
C ALA A 31 3.98 34.97 5.67
N ILE A 32 5.21 34.46 5.62
CA ILE A 32 6.43 35.30 5.62
C ILE A 32 6.75 35.81 4.22
N MET A 33 6.70 34.96 3.19
CA MET A 33 7.09 35.35 1.83
C MET A 33 6.09 36.29 1.15
N TYR A 34 4.80 36.22 1.51
CA TYR A 34 3.73 37.01 0.88
C TYR A 34 2.96 37.88 1.90
N PRO A 35 3.61 38.88 2.52
CA PRO A 35 2.91 39.80 3.40
C PRO A 35 1.87 40.58 2.60
N SER A 36 0.65 40.71 3.15
CA SER A 36 -0.56 41.33 2.57
C SER A 36 -1.36 40.53 1.52
N HIS A 37 -0.92 39.32 1.13
CA HIS A 37 -1.79 38.35 0.46
C HIS A 37 -2.63 37.61 1.52
N LEU A 38 -3.68 38.27 2.01
CA LEU A 38 -4.58 37.72 3.04
C LEU A 38 -5.80 36.98 2.45
N GLN A 39 -5.80 36.71 1.15
CA GLN A 39 -6.96 36.19 0.42
C GLN A 39 -7.07 34.66 0.42
N ILE A 40 -6.17 33.93 1.11
CA ILE A 40 -6.19 32.45 1.17
C ILE A 40 -7.47 31.89 1.82
N PHE A 41 -8.01 32.61 2.82
CA PHE A 41 -9.25 32.26 3.52
C PHE A 41 -10.36 33.32 3.33
N GLY A 42 -10.19 34.18 2.33
CA GLY A 42 -11.14 35.25 2.03
C GLY A 42 -12.47 34.68 1.50
N PRO A 43 -13.62 35.27 1.83
CA PRO A 43 -14.91 34.80 1.34
C PRO A 43 -15.03 35.10 -0.17
N GLY A 44 -14.84 34.09 -1.01
CA GLY A 44 -15.11 34.17 -2.45
C GLY A 44 -14.12 33.44 -3.37
N GLU A 45 -12.90 33.17 -2.92
CA GLU A 45 -11.81 32.69 -3.78
C GLU A 45 -11.01 31.55 -3.11
N PHE A 46 -11.71 30.52 -2.62
CA PHE A 46 -11.06 29.24 -2.31
C PHE A 46 -10.74 28.52 -3.62
N ASP A 47 -9.76 29.02 -4.37
CA ASP A 47 -9.24 28.25 -5.48
C ASP A 47 -8.50 27.03 -4.93
N THR A 48 -8.89 25.84 -5.41
CA THR A 48 -8.30 24.54 -5.06
C THR A 48 -6.78 24.54 -5.19
N TRP A 49 -6.26 25.39 -6.07
CA TRP A 49 -4.85 25.56 -6.33
C TRP A 49 -4.06 26.24 -5.19
N SER A 50 -4.71 27.08 -4.39
CA SER A 50 -4.06 27.83 -3.30
C SER A 50 -3.63 26.91 -2.15
N PHE A 51 -4.46 25.92 -1.80
CA PHE A 51 -4.12 24.88 -0.82
C PHE A 51 -2.96 23.99 -1.30
N TRP A 52 -2.95 23.65 -2.59
CA TRP A 52 -1.88 22.86 -3.19
C TRP A 52 -0.53 23.58 -3.16
N LYS A 53 -0.51 24.90 -3.40
CA LYS A 53 0.71 25.73 -3.32
C LYS A 53 1.38 25.72 -1.95
N ILE A 54 0.59 25.60 -0.87
CA ILE A 54 1.10 25.57 0.51
C ILE A 54 1.81 24.24 0.81
N ILE A 55 1.27 23.13 0.31
CA ILE A 55 1.79 21.79 0.59
C ILE A 55 2.93 21.42 -0.37
N TYR A 56 2.89 21.91 -1.61
CA TYR A 56 3.80 21.52 -2.68
C TYR A 56 5.28 21.63 -2.28
N TYR A 57 5.76 22.83 -1.94
CA TYR A 57 7.19 23.04 -1.64
C TYR A 57 7.67 22.27 -0.40
N PRO A 58 7.02 22.35 0.78
CA PRO A 58 7.45 21.57 1.95
C PRO A 58 7.39 20.06 1.72
N TYR A 59 6.47 19.57 0.88
CA TYR A 59 6.37 18.15 0.53
C TYR A 59 7.58 17.67 -0.27
N PHE A 60 7.95 18.38 -1.34
CA PHE A 60 9.12 18.03 -2.14
C PHE A 60 10.42 18.14 -1.35
N GLN A 61 10.46 19.07 -0.38
CA GLN A 61 11.57 19.22 0.54
C GLN A 61 11.85 17.94 1.34
N ILE A 62 10.82 17.20 1.78
CA ILE A 62 11.01 15.92 2.49
C ILE A 62 11.78 14.91 1.63
N PHE A 63 11.60 14.93 0.32
CA PHE A 63 12.30 14.05 -0.62
C PHE A 63 13.69 14.56 -1.02
N GLY A 64 14.11 15.73 -0.53
CA GLY A 64 15.42 16.32 -0.78
C GLY A 64 15.46 17.33 -1.92
N ASP A 65 14.32 17.75 -2.47
CA ASP A 65 14.25 18.88 -3.41
C ASP A 65 13.96 20.17 -2.63
N LEU A 66 15.00 20.97 -2.40
CA LEU A 66 14.90 22.21 -1.62
C LEU A 66 14.41 23.41 -2.43
N SER A 67 14.41 23.34 -3.77
CA SER A 67 13.99 24.45 -4.65
C SER A 67 14.50 25.83 -4.14
N LEU A 68 15.82 25.99 -4.03
CA LEU A 68 16.45 27.16 -3.39
C LEU A 68 16.00 28.50 -4.01
N ASP A 69 15.76 28.53 -5.31
CA ASP A 69 15.28 29.73 -6.03
C ASP A 69 13.94 30.26 -5.50
N TYR A 70 13.10 29.36 -4.97
CA TYR A 70 11.84 29.73 -4.31
C TYR A 70 12.08 30.28 -2.90
N LEU A 71 12.99 29.66 -2.13
CA LEU A 71 13.31 30.06 -0.76
C LEU A 71 14.07 31.39 -0.70
N GLU A 72 14.94 31.65 -1.67
CA GLU A 72 15.74 32.88 -1.78
C GLU A 72 15.02 33.99 -2.56
N GLY A 73 13.83 33.72 -3.11
CA GLY A 73 13.03 34.73 -3.82
C GLY A 73 13.58 35.13 -5.20
N THR A 74 14.47 34.32 -5.79
CA THR A 74 15.15 34.59 -7.07
C THR A 74 14.40 34.02 -8.28
N LEU A 75 13.10 33.76 -8.15
CA LEU A 75 12.29 33.14 -9.19
C LEU A 75 12.26 33.98 -10.48
N ALA A 76 12.66 33.39 -11.61
CA ALA A 76 12.89 34.13 -12.85
C ALA A 76 11.63 34.68 -13.55
N SER A 77 10.41 34.23 -13.17
CA SER A 77 9.15 34.61 -13.81
C SER A 77 8.16 35.30 -12.86
N CYS A 78 8.62 36.23 -12.04
CA CYS A 78 7.77 36.94 -11.08
C CYS A 78 7.86 38.46 -11.23
N SER A 79 6.81 39.18 -10.86
CA SER A 79 6.81 40.65 -10.79
C SER A 79 6.72 41.14 -9.34
N SER A 80 7.50 42.17 -9.02
CA SER A 80 7.44 42.88 -7.73
C SER A 80 6.43 44.04 -7.73
N ILE A 81 5.90 44.41 -8.91
CA ILE A 81 5.00 45.55 -9.09
C ILE A 81 3.56 45.13 -8.80
N LYS A 82 2.93 45.77 -7.80
CA LYS A 82 1.57 45.44 -7.35
C LYS A 82 0.53 45.41 -8.47
N THR A 83 0.59 46.39 -9.37
CA THR A 83 -0.41 46.56 -10.44
C THR A 83 -0.29 45.52 -11.55
N GLU A 84 0.83 44.81 -11.68
CA GLU A 84 1.03 43.82 -12.73
C GLU A 84 0.43 42.45 -12.35
N TRP A 85 0.74 41.94 -11.16
CA TRP A 85 0.19 40.66 -10.69
C TRP A 85 -1.28 40.74 -10.23
N GLU A 86 -1.81 41.94 -9.93
CA GLU A 86 -3.23 42.12 -9.60
C GLU A 86 -4.11 42.20 -10.85
N ASN A 87 -3.53 42.55 -12.01
CA ASN A 87 -4.25 42.76 -13.26
C ASN A 87 -4.10 41.60 -14.26
N ASP A 88 -3.02 40.82 -14.15
CA ASP A 88 -2.80 39.61 -14.96
C ASP A 88 -2.66 38.38 -14.06
N SER A 89 -3.58 37.44 -14.20
CA SER A 89 -3.58 36.18 -13.44
C SER A 89 -2.44 35.24 -13.80
N ASN A 90 -1.71 35.49 -14.90
CA ASN A 90 -0.55 34.70 -15.31
C ASN A 90 0.76 35.15 -14.64
N ILE A 91 0.78 36.33 -13.98
CA ILE A 91 1.97 36.89 -13.37
C ILE A 91 1.92 36.65 -11.86
N GLU A 92 2.82 35.80 -11.37
CA GLU A 92 2.94 35.56 -9.92
C GLU A 92 3.76 36.66 -9.23
N ARG A 93 3.40 36.97 -7.99
CA ARG A 93 4.17 37.87 -7.14
C ARG A 93 5.50 37.22 -6.74
N CYS A 94 6.58 37.99 -6.75
CA CYS A 94 7.87 37.51 -6.24
C CYS A 94 7.83 37.23 -4.73
N PRO A 95 8.44 36.12 -4.26
CA PRO A 95 8.67 35.90 -2.83
C PRO A 95 9.59 36.98 -2.28
N ILE A 96 9.40 37.35 -1.02
CA ILE A 96 10.36 38.18 -0.29
C ILE A 96 11.45 37.29 0.29
N GLU A 97 12.71 37.69 0.12
CA GLU A 97 13.87 37.03 0.72
C GLU A 97 13.86 37.24 2.24
N ASP A 98 13.80 36.15 3.00
CA ASP A 98 13.91 36.15 4.46
C ASP A 98 14.76 34.95 4.94
N TRP A 99 15.83 35.23 5.69
CA TRP A 99 16.75 34.20 6.20
C TRP A 99 16.07 33.20 7.17
N THR A 100 15.00 33.63 7.83
CA THR A 100 14.25 32.79 8.78
C THR A 100 13.56 31.63 8.09
N VAL A 101 13.12 31.82 6.84
CA VAL A 101 12.51 30.77 6.02
C VAL A 101 13.54 29.67 5.77
N THR A 102 14.74 30.02 5.33
CA THR A 102 15.84 29.08 5.10
C THR A 102 16.29 28.38 6.38
N ALA A 103 16.32 29.08 7.52
CA ALA A 103 16.63 28.47 8.81
C ALA A 103 15.58 27.42 9.21
N ILE A 104 14.29 27.75 9.08
CA ILE A 104 13.18 26.82 9.40
C ILE A 104 13.14 25.66 8.41
N ALA A 105 13.47 25.89 7.14
CA ALA A 105 13.63 24.85 6.14
C ALA A 105 14.66 23.80 6.55
N MET A 106 15.83 24.21 7.06
CA MET A 106 16.85 23.29 7.56
C MET A 106 16.38 22.49 8.78
N VAL A 107 15.72 23.14 9.74
CA VAL A 107 15.19 22.47 10.93
C VAL A 107 14.07 21.50 10.56
N PHE A 108 13.17 21.89 9.65
CA PHE A 108 12.11 21.04 9.14
C PHE A 108 12.68 19.80 8.46
N LEU A 109 13.68 19.95 7.59
CA LEU A 109 14.36 18.82 6.95
C LEU A 109 14.98 17.87 7.96
N LEU A 110 15.60 18.39 9.02
CA LEU A 110 16.19 17.57 10.06
C LEU A 110 15.11 16.78 10.80
N ILE A 111 14.03 17.45 11.22
CA ILE A 111 12.91 16.81 11.93
C ILE A 111 12.20 15.79 11.03
N ALA A 112 11.95 16.13 9.76
CA ALA A 112 11.31 15.25 8.79
C ALA A 112 12.17 14.02 8.53
N ASN A 113 13.49 14.15 8.35
CA ASN A 113 14.38 13.00 8.15
C ASN A 113 14.50 12.13 9.42
N LEU A 114 14.55 12.73 10.62
CA LEU A 114 14.52 11.99 11.87
C LEU A 114 13.19 11.24 12.08
N LEU A 115 12.05 11.85 11.75
CA LEU A 115 10.74 11.23 11.87
C LEU A 115 10.50 10.16 10.80
N VAL A 116 10.75 10.47 9.53
CA VAL A 116 10.40 9.64 8.37
C VAL A 116 11.33 8.45 8.23
N VAL A 117 12.63 8.59 8.46
CA VAL A 117 13.57 7.47 8.24
C VAL A 117 13.85 6.76 9.56
N ASN A 118 14.24 7.48 10.61
CA ASN A 118 14.75 6.83 11.81
C ASN A 118 13.64 6.21 12.68
N LEU A 119 12.51 6.89 12.80
CA LEU A 119 11.39 6.39 13.61
C LEU A 119 10.58 5.32 12.89
N ILE A 120 10.35 5.48 11.59
CA ILE A 120 9.62 4.50 10.77
C ILE A 120 10.42 3.19 10.65
N ILE A 121 11.74 3.25 10.38
CA ILE A 121 12.58 2.04 10.33
C ILE A 121 12.61 1.33 11.67
N ALA A 122 12.75 2.05 12.80
CA ALA A 122 12.76 1.45 14.13
C ALA A 122 11.44 0.75 14.47
N LYS A 123 10.31 1.40 14.20
CA LYS A 123 8.98 0.81 14.39
C LYS A 123 8.76 -0.40 13.48
N PHE A 124 9.17 -0.31 12.22
CA PHE A 124 9.08 -1.43 11.29
C PHE A 124 9.95 -2.60 11.71
N SER A 125 11.17 -2.38 12.18
CA SER A 125 12.06 -3.45 12.62
C SER A 125 11.46 -4.24 13.78
N SER A 126 10.98 -3.56 14.82
CA SER A 126 10.34 -4.23 15.95
C SER A 126 9.06 -4.97 15.54
N SER A 127 8.26 -4.36 14.69
CA SER A 127 6.99 -4.90 14.24
C SER A 127 7.16 -6.08 13.27
N PHE A 128 8.19 -6.00 12.42
CA PHE A 128 8.54 -7.05 11.47
C PHE A 128 8.90 -8.34 12.19
N GLU A 129 9.67 -8.28 13.28
CA GLU A 129 10.00 -9.48 14.06
C GLU A 129 8.76 -10.13 14.69
N GLU A 130 7.83 -9.33 15.22
CA GLU A 130 6.59 -9.86 15.77
C GLU A 130 5.69 -10.51 14.69
N ILE A 131 5.53 -9.83 13.55
CA ILE A 131 4.77 -10.39 12.41
C ILE A 131 5.44 -11.66 11.91
N ARG A 132 6.78 -11.65 11.75
CA ARG A 132 7.56 -12.78 11.25
C ARG A 132 7.34 -14.02 12.12
N LEU A 133 7.32 -13.87 13.45
CA LEU A 133 7.04 -14.99 14.35
C LEU A 133 5.62 -15.54 14.17
N LYS A 134 4.61 -14.66 14.09
CA LYS A 134 3.20 -15.05 13.89
C LYS A 134 2.97 -15.69 12.51
N SER A 135 3.58 -15.14 11.45
CA SER A 135 3.47 -15.64 10.09
C SER A 135 4.22 -16.96 9.91
N LEU A 136 5.38 -17.13 10.53
CA LEU A 136 6.09 -18.42 10.54
C LEU A 136 5.29 -19.49 11.26
N LYS A 137 4.62 -19.18 12.37
CA LYS A 137 3.73 -20.11 13.05
C LYS A 137 2.57 -20.54 12.14
N GLN A 138 1.92 -19.59 11.47
CA GLN A 138 0.85 -19.90 10.51
C GLN A 138 1.38 -20.72 9.32
N TRP A 139 2.50 -20.30 8.71
CA TRP A 139 3.09 -21.00 7.58
C TRP A 139 3.50 -22.44 7.94
N ARG A 140 4.01 -22.68 9.16
CA ARG A 140 4.28 -24.04 9.66
C ARG A 140 3.00 -24.86 9.78
N TYR A 141 1.90 -24.26 10.24
CA TYR A 141 0.60 -24.94 10.32
C TYR A 141 0.05 -25.29 8.93
N GLU A 142 0.04 -24.33 8.00
CA GLU A 142 -0.37 -24.55 6.61
C GLU A 142 0.50 -25.63 5.94
N ARG A 143 1.83 -25.54 6.13
CA ARG A 143 2.78 -26.52 5.60
C ARG A 143 2.52 -27.91 6.17
N TYR A 144 2.26 -28.03 7.46
CA TYR A 144 1.91 -29.31 8.08
C TYR A 144 0.61 -29.88 7.51
N SER A 145 -0.42 -29.05 7.35
CA SER A 145 -1.69 -29.44 6.74
C SER A 145 -1.48 -29.96 5.31
N LEU A 146 -0.72 -29.22 4.50
CA LEU A 146 -0.39 -29.61 3.13
C LEU A 146 0.41 -30.92 3.09
N VAL A 147 1.46 -31.06 3.89
CA VAL A 147 2.26 -32.31 3.92
C VAL A 147 1.39 -33.50 4.35
N THR A 148 0.51 -33.32 5.33
CA THR A 148 -0.38 -34.38 5.80
C THR A 148 -1.40 -34.79 4.72
N GLU A 149 -1.96 -33.82 3.99
CA GLU A 149 -2.86 -34.10 2.88
C GLU A 149 -2.14 -34.83 1.73
N TYR A 150 -0.94 -34.36 1.35
CA TYR A 150 -0.18 -34.93 0.25
C TYR A 150 0.51 -36.26 0.60
N SER A 151 0.70 -36.59 1.88
CA SER A 151 1.31 -37.86 2.31
C SER A 151 0.56 -39.10 1.82
N ASN A 152 -0.76 -39.00 1.62
CA ASN A 152 -1.61 -40.12 1.17
C ASN A 152 -2.13 -39.93 -0.27
N ARG A 153 -1.65 -38.92 -0.99
CA ARG A 153 -2.06 -38.64 -2.37
C ARG A 153 -1.12 -39.36 -3.33
N ILE A 154 -1.71 -40.12 -4.24
CA ILE A 154 -1.00 -40.77 -5.34
C ILE A 154 -0.63 -39.68 -6.38
N PRO A 155 0.59 -39.69 -6.95
CA PRO A 155 1.02 -38.68 -7.93
C PRO A 155 0.06 -38.58 -9.13
N ALA A 156 -0.03 -37.37 -9.69
CA ALA A 156 -0.99 -36.97 -10.73
C ALA A 156 -1.27 -38.01 -11.85
N PRO A 157 -0.27 -38.69 -12.46
CA PRO A 157 -0.55 -39.66 -13.54
C PRO A 157 -1.34 -40.89 -13.08
N PHE A 158 -1.24 -41.31 -11.81
CA PHE A 158 -1.90 -42.53 -11.30
C PHE A 158 -3.21 -42.26 -10.54
N ASN A 159 -3.61 -41.00 -10.38
CA ASN A 159 -4.86 -40.62 -9.69
C ASN A 159 -6.12 -41.10 -10.45
N ILE A 160 -6.00 -41.36 -11.75
CA ILE A 160 -7.08 -41.85 -12.63
C ILE A 160 -7.57 -43.24 -12.16
N PHE A 161 -6.68 -44.13 -11.71
CA PHE A 161 -7.06 -45.45 -11.20
C PHE A 161 -7.94 -45.34 -9.95
N ARG A 162 -7.70 -44.35 -9.08
CA ARG A 162 -8.51 -44.10 -7.88
C ARG A 162 -9.90 -43.57 -8.21
N LEU A 163 -10.04 -42.78 -9.29
CA LEU A 163 -11.33 -42.30 -9.81
C LEU A 163 -12.12 -43.41 -10.53
N LEU A 164 -11.42 -44.32 -11.21
CA LEU A 164 -12.03 -45.44 -11.94
C LEU A 164 -12.46 -46.58 -11.02
N TRP A 165 -11.77 -46.83 -9.90
CA TRP A 165 -12.03 -47.96 -8.99
C TRP A 165 -13.48 -48.02 -8.44
N PRO A 166 -14.10 -46.92 -7.95
CA PRO A 166 -15.50 -46.93 -7.54
C PRO A 166 -16.45 -47.19 -8.71
N CYS A 167 -16.12 -46.69 -9.91
CA CYS A 167 -16.91 -46.88 -11.11
C CYS A 167 -16.90 -48.35 -11.55
N VAL A 168 -15.73 -48.99 -11.57
CA VAL A 168 -15.55 -50.41 -11.87
C VAL A 168 -16.31 -51.28 -10.86
N ASN A 169 -16.21 -50.99 -9.55
CA ASN A 169 -16.94 -51.73 -8.52
C ASN A 169 -18.46 -51.56 -8.62
N LYS A 170 -18.95 -50.37 -8.99
CA LYS A 170 -20.38 -50.12 -9.23
C LYS A 170 -20.88 -50.85 -10.48
N CYS A 171 -20.09 -50.88 -11.55
CA CYS A 171 -20.38 -51.65 -12.76
C CYS A 171 -20.35 -53.17 -12.50
N ARG A 172 -19.40 -53.66 -11.68
CA ARG A 172 -19.33 -55.08 -11.29
C ARG A 172 -20.55 -55.50 -10.47
N LYS A 173 -20.99 -54.69 -9.51
CA LYS A 173 -22.21 -54.95 -8.72
C LYS A 173 -23.48 -54.87 -9.57
N ARG A 174 -23.52 -53.99 -10.58
CA ARG A 174 -24.65 -53.86 -11.50
C ARG A 174 -24.74 -55.06 -12.47
N LYS A 175 -23.62 -55.62 -12.92
CA LYS A 175 -23.60 -56.88 -13.69
C LYS A 175 -24.06 -58.10 -12.87
N VAL A 176 -23.78 -58.15 -11.57
CA VAL A 176 -24.26 -59.23 -10.67
C VAL A 176 -25.77 -59.14 -10.40
N LEU A 177 -26.38 -57.96 -10.55
CA LEU A 177 -27.83 -57.74 -10.38
C LEU A 177 -28.63 -57.87 -11.69
N ILE A 178 -27.98 -58.24 -12.79
CA ILE A 178 -28.63 -58.62 -14.05
C ILE A 178 -28.41 -60.12 -14.24
N THR A 179 -29.04 -60.91 -13.38
CA THR A 179 -29.37 -62.31 -13.67
C THR A 179 -30.87 -62.41 -13.51
N ASP A 180 -31.51 -62.74 -14.63
CA ASP A 180 -32.94 -62.71 -14.86
C ASP A 180 -33.68 -63.76 -14.02
N ARG A 181 -34.98 -63.53 -13.82
CA ARG A 181 -35.87 -64.21 -12.87
C ARG A 181 -36.36 -65.59 -13.34
N GLU A 182 -35.89 -66.09 -14.47
CA GLU A 182 -36.28 -67.39 -15.02
C GLU A 182 -35.09 -68.35 -15.03
N GLY A 183 -35.17 -69.36 -14.17
CA GLY A 183 -34.09 -70.29 -13.86
C GLY A 183 -33.71 -71.22 -15.01
N ASN A 184 -32.94 -70.71 -15.96
CA ASN A 184 -32.13 -71.52 -16.86
C ASN A 184 -30.64 -71.17 -16.72
N ARG A 185 -29.85 -72.20 -16.42
CA ARG A 185 -28.40 -72.12 -16.25
C ARG A 185 -27.76 -71.75 -17.59
N LEU A 186 -27.06 -70.61 -17.64
CA LEU A 186 -26.04 -70.37 -18.66
C LEU A 186 -24.72 -70.06 -17.95
N ILE A 187 -23.97 -71.13 -17.75
CA ILE A 187 -22.56 -71.14 -17.40
C ILE A 187 -21.83 -70.53 -18.59
N LEU A 188 -21.16 -69.39 -18.41
CA LEU A 188 -19.97 -69.08 -19.20
C LEU A 188 -18.81 -68.76 -18.26
N LEU A 189 -18.17 -69.87 -17.90
CA LEU A 189 -16.72 -70.00 -17.75
C LEU A 189 -16.08 -69.09 -16.71
N THR A 190 -16.19 -69.53 -15.46
CA THR A 190 -15.00 -69.59 -14.61
C THR A 190 -13.91 -70.39 -15.34
N SER A 191 -12.82 -69.73 -15.73
CA SER A 191 -11.41 -70.20 -15.62
C SER A 191 -10.54 -69.53 -16.69
N PHE A 192 -9.28 -69.26 -16.33
CA PHE A 192 -8.17 -68.66 -17.09
C PHE A 192 -8.20 -67.12 -17.17
N ILE A 193 -7.24 -66.33 -16.66
CA ILE A 193 -5.80 -66.48 -16.34
C ILE A 193 -5.40 -65.38 -15.32
N LEU A 194 -4.36 -65.65 -14.52
CA LEU A 194 -3.52 -64.75 -13.70
C LEU A 194 -4.03 -63.35 -13.32
#